data_AF-A0A453AVA6-F1
#
_entry.id   AF-A0A453AVA6-F1
#
_cell.length_a   1.000
_cell.length_b   1.000
_cell.length_c   1.000
_cell.angle_alpha   90.00
_cell.angle_beta   90.00
_cell.angle_gamma   90.00
#
_symmetry.space_group_name_H-M   'P 1'
#
loop_
_entity.id
_entity.type
_entity.pdbx_description
1 polymer ?
#
loop_
_entity_poly.entity_id
_entity_poly.type
_entity_poly.pdbx_seq_one_letter_code
_entity_poly.pdbx_strand_id
1 'polypeptide(L)'
;GVVWRGLDGVARRQRRTAAVQVWVDYYASATEITVTMAPLGIDKPKKPLLRTIVDLSTVVQDMAYVGFSSATGVLFTRHFVVGWSFALDRLAPMLNILSLHALPPIGPKSQSKVLQIVLPIASSTTVLSMGIIVYILVRRRLRYAEVHEDWEKAFGPHRFSYKDLFQATKGFSQKNLLGAGGFGSVYKGVLRKSHMEVAVKRVSHESIQGMKEFITEVASM
;
A
#
# COMPACT_ATOMS: atom_id res chain seq x y z
N GLY A 1 27.95 -41.78 19.06
CA GLY A 1 26.82 -40.92 19.46
C GLY A 1 27.29 -39.50 19.38
N VAL A 2 26.72 -38.71 18.48
CA VAL A 2 26.98 -37.26 18.48
C VAL A 2 26.17 -36.67 19.63
N VAL A 3 26.71 -35.73 20.40
CA VAL A 3 25.90 -34.94 21.35
C VAL A 3 26.26 -33.49 21.10
N TRP A 4 25.37 -32.79 20.40
CA TRP A 4 25.48 -31.35 20.19
C TRP A 4 24.91 -30.61 21.40
N ARG A 5 25.45 -29.45 21.77
CA ARG A 5 24.81 -28.51 22.72
C ARG A 5 24.92 -27.11 22.18
N GLY A 6 23.85 -26.61 21.57
CA GLY A 6 23.75 -25.22 21.12
C GLY A 6 22.96 -24.38 22.12
N LEU A 7 23.46 -23.19 22.42
CA LEU A 7 22.72 -22.14 23.11
C LEU A 7 22.12 -21.20 22.08
N ASP A 8 20.80 -21.24 21.91
CA ASP A 8 20.08 -20.37 20.97
C ASP A 8 19.21 -19.36 21.73
N GLY A 9 19.47 -18.07 21.52
CA GLY A 9 18.63 -16.97 21.99
C GLY A 9 17.60 -16.59 20.94
N VAL A 10 16.31 -16.88 21.18
CA VAL A 10 15.20 -16.37 20.35
C VAL A 10 14.49 -15.24 21.11
N ALA A 11 14.62 -14.01 20.62
CA ALA A 11 13.95 -12.84 21.19
C ALA A 11 12.56 -12.65 20.57
N ARG A 12 11.50 -13.03 21.29
CA ARG A 12 10.12 -12.57 21.00
C ARG A 12 9.60 -11.74 22.19
N ARG A 13 9.02 -10.59 21.84
CA ARG A 13 8.28 -9.62 22.66
C ARG A 13 7.94 -10.09 24.09
N GLN A 14 8.48 -9.39 25.10
CA GLN A 14 8.02 -9.39 26.49
C GLN A 14 7.94 -10.75 27.21
N ARG A 15 8.99 -11.59 27.12
CA ARG A 15 9.28 -12.63 28.14
C ARG A 15 10.80 -12.71 28.33
N ARG A 16 11.25 -12.99 29.56
CA ARG A 16 12.66 -13.26 29.92
C ARG A 16 13.33 -14.03 28.79
N THR A 17 14.47 -13.55 28.30
CA THR A 17 15.35 -14.33 27.42
C THR A 17 15.80 -15.57 28.20
N ALA A 18 15.12 -16.68 27.98
CA ALA A 18 15.54 -17.98 28.46
C ALA A 18 16.57 -18.49 27.44
N ALA A 19 17.82 -18.58 27.85
CA ALA A 19 18.80 -19.31 27.07
C ALA A 19 18.30 -20.75 26.94
N VAL A 20 18.42 -21.34 25.76
CA VAL A 20 17.92 -22.68 25.47
C VAL A 20 19.10 -23.60 25.23
N GLN A 21 19.09 -24.77 25.83
CA GLN A 21 20.03 -25.84 25.56
C GLN A 21 19.40 -26.85 24.60
N VAL A 22 20.09 -27.18 23.52
CA VAL A 22 19.61 -28.09 22.47
C VAL A 22 20.55 -29.29 22.37
N TRP A 23 20.04 -30.52 22.47
CA TRP A 23 20.81 -31.73 22.21
C TRP A 23 20.44 -32.36 20.88
N VAL A 24 21.45 -32.67 20.07
CA VAL A 24 21.30 -33.46 18.83
C VAL A 24 22.11 -34.73 19.00
N ASP A 25 21.42 -35.87 18.96
CA ASP A 25 22.05 -37.18 18.94
C ASP A 25 21.80 -37.94 17.65
N TYR A 26 22.86 -38.61 17.18
CA TYR A 26 22.78 -39.54 16.06
C TYR A 26 23.21 -40.94 16.49
N TYR A 27 22.36 -41.92 16.19
CA TYR A 27 22.58 -43.35 16.41
C TYR A 27 22.75 -44.04 15.06
N ALA A 28 24.00 -44.35 14.68
CA ALA A 28 24.32 -44.99 13.41
C ALA A 28 23.68 -46.39 13.27
N SER A 29 23.55 -47.14 14.37
CA SER A 29 22.94 -48.47 14.36
C SER A 29 21.46 -48.46 13.96
N ALA A 30 20.75 -47.37 14.24
CA ALA A 30 19.34 -47.19 13.92
C ALA A 30 19.12 -46.17 12.79
N THR A 31 20.18 -45.60 12.22
CA THR A 31 20.13 -44.45 11.29
C THR A 31 19.19 -43.35 11.80
N GLU A 32 19.27 -43.03 13.08
CA GLU A 32 18.27 -42.21 13.76
C GLU A 32 18.87 -40.93 14.32
N ILE A 33 18.25 -39.79 13.99
CA ILE A 33 18.56 -38.48 14.55
C ILE A 33 17.47 -38.10 15.57
N THR A 34 17.90 -37.78 16.78
CA THR A 34 17.05 -37.28 17.86
C THR A 34 17.47 -35.87 18.24
N VAL A 35 16.52 -34.94 18.25
CA VAL A 35 16.72 -33.56 18.71
C VAL A 35 15.85 -33.31 19.93
N THR A 36 16.47 -32.79 20.99
CA THR A 36 15.79 -32.40 22.23
C THR A 36 16.19 -30.97 22.58
N MET A 37 15.28 -30.23 23.21
CA MET A 37 15.58 -28.85 23.64
C MET A 37 14.94 -28.57 24.99
N ALA A 38 15.61 -27.79 25.83
CA ALA A 38 15.07 -27.33 27.10
C ALA A 38 15.67 -25.96 27.49
N PRO A 39 14.97 -25.15 28.29
CA PRO A 39 15.57 -24.00 28.94
C PRO A 39 16.87 -24.36 29.69
N LEU A 40 17.83 -23.44 29.71
CA LEU A 40 19.10 -23.61 30.40
C LEU A 40 18.87 -23.90 31.90
N GLY A 41 19.55 -24.92 32.42
CA GLY A 41 19.42 -25.38 33.81
C GLY A 41 18.35 -26.46 34.03
N ILE A 42 17.66 -26.88 32.97
CA ILE A 42 16.75 -28.03 33.00
C ILE A 42 17.45 -29.24 32.37
N ASP A 43 17.33 -30.41 33.03
CA ASP A 43 17.86 -31.67 32.51
C ASP A 43 17.24 -32.05 31.17
N LYS A 44 17.99 -32.83 30.39
CA LYS A 44 17.56 -33.29 29.06
C LYS A 44 16.20 -34.01 29.15
N PRO A 45 15.15 -33.51 28.46
CA PRO A 45 13.84 -34.13 28.50
C PRO A 45 13.85 -35.56 27.99
N LYS A 46 13.07 -36.44 28.62
CA LYS A 46 12.92 -37.85 28.19
C LYS A 46 12.21 -37.98 26.85
N LYS A 47 11.28 -37.07 26.55
CA LYS A 47 10.56 -37.03 25.27
C LYS A 47 11.29 -36.08 24.31
N PRO A 48 11.78 -36.58 23.17
CA PRO A 48 12.46 -35.72 22.21
C PRO A 48 11.49 -34.81 21.47
N LEU A 49 12.02 -33.67 20.99
CA LEU A 49 11.25 -32.72 20.18
C LEU A 49 11.09 -33.25 18.75
N LEU A 50 12.18 -33.80 18.19
CA LEU A 50 12.21 -34.40 16.87
C LEU A 50 12.90 -35.75 16.97
N ARG A 51 12.33 -36.75 16.32
CA ARG A 51 12.90 -38.08 16.16
C ARG A 51 12.65 -38.51 14.72
N THR A 52 13.71 -38.74 13.96
CA THR A 52 13.59 -39.11 12.54
C THR A 52 14.64 -40.15 12.16
N ILE A 53 14.30 -41.00 11.19
CA ILE A 53 15.20 -42.01 10.64
C ILE A 53 15.79 -41.43 9.35
N VAL A 54 17.07 -41.09 9.37
CA VAL A 54 17.84 -40.53 8.25
C VAL A 54 19.21 -41.18 8.26
N ASP A 55 19.56 -41.80 7.15
CA ASP A 55 20.91 -42.32 6.93
C ASP A 55 21.85 -41.17 6.55
N LEU A 56 22.75 -40.81 7.46
CA LEU A 56 23.73 -39.76 7.20
C LEU A 56 24.82 -40.19 6.23
N SER A 57 25.04 -41.49 5.99
CA SER A 57 26.09 -41.98 5.09
C SER A 57 25.85 -41.58 3.63
N THR A 58 24.59 -41.32 3.25
CA THR A 58 24.25 -40.88 1.89
C THR A 58 24.56 -39.40 1.65
N VAL A 59 24.75 -38.61 2.72
CA VAL A 59 24.91 -37.15 2.66
C VAL A 59 26.30 -36.71 3.12
N VAL A 60 26.80 -37.36 4.18
CA VAL A 60 28.09 -37.08 4.80
C VAL A 60 29.10 -38.09 4.29
N GLN A 61 30.06 -37.60 3.51
CA GLN A 61 31.19 -38.37 2.99
C GLN A 61 32.30 -38.50 4.05
N ASP A 62 33.50 -38.93 3.66
CA ASP A 62 34.63 -39.23 4.54
C ASP A 62 35.03 -38.08 5.48
N MET A 63 34.82 -36.83 5.05
CA MET A 63 35.12 -35.64 5.84
C MET A 63 33.94 -34.68 5.83
N ALA A 64 33.55 -34.22 7.03
CA ALA A 64 32.54 -33.20 7.21
C ALA A 64 32.89 -32.23 8.33
N TYR A 65 32.39 -31.01 8.18
CA TYR A 65 32.55 -29.94 9.16
C TYR A 65 31.24 -29.75 9.92
N VAL A 66 31.36 -29.55 11.23
CA VAL A 66 30.23 -29.23 12.10
C VAL A 66 30.38 -27.79 12.55
N GLY A 67 29.30 -27.02 12.42
CA GLY A 67 29.29 -25.62 12.78
C GLY A 67 27.88 -25.10 12.99
N PHE A 68 27.80 -23.83 13.33
CA PHE A 68 26.54 -23.10 13.52
C PHE A 68 26.37 -22.12 12.38
N SER A 69 25.15 -22.02 11.87
CA SER A 69 24.76 -20.98 10.92
C SER A 69 23.50 -20.31 11.42
N SER A 70 23.43 -18.98 11.27
CA SER A 70 22.25 -18.20 11.62
C SER A 70 22.06 -17.10 10.58
N ALA A 71 20.80 -16.76 10.30
CA ALA A 71 20.44 -15.71 9.37
C ALA A 71 19.48 -14.73 10.04
N THR A 72 19.69 -13.44 9.81
CA THR A 72 18.78 -12.38 10.24
C THR A 72 17.86 -12.01 9.09
N GLY A 73 16.55 -12.04 9.34
CA GLY A 73 15.54 -11.62 8.37
C GLY A 73 15.21 -10.13 8.47
N VAL A 74 14.01 -9.76 8.04
CA VAL A 74 13.48 -8.37 8.13
C VAL A 74 13.42 -7.86 9.58
N LEU A 75 13.42 -8.77 10.56
CA LEU A 75 13.47 -8.45 11.98
C LEU A 75 14.90 -8.58 12.49
N PHE A 76 15.35 -7.57 13.26
CA PHE A 76 16.62 -7.60 13.97
C PHE A 76 16.61 -8.65 15.09
N THR A 77 17.05 -9.86 14.77
CA THR A 77 17.35 -10.90 15.75
C THR A 77 18.86 -10.95 16.00
N ARG A 78 19.25 -11.30 17.22
CA ARG A 78 20.65 -11.58 17.57
C ARG A 78 20.72 -13.03 18.00
N HIS A 79 21.63 -13.77 17.38
CA HIS A 79 21.88 -15.18 17.66
C HIS A 79 23.27 -15.27 18.31
N PHE A 80 23.34 -15.87 19.50
CA PHE A 80 24.59 -16.01 20.26
C PHE A 80 24.75 -17.45 20.72
N VAL A 81 25.79 -18.13 20.24
CA VAL A 81 26.21 -19.42 20.76
C VAL A 81 27.13 -19.15 21.95
N VAL A 82 26.64 -19.37 23.16
CA VAL A 82 27.40 -19.06 24.38
C VAL A 82 28.46 -20.13 24.65
N GLY A 83 28.18 -21.38 24.28
CA GLY A 83 29.10 -22.50 24.41
C GLY A 83 28.56 -23.74 23.73
N TRP A 84 29.46 -24.64 23.36
CA TRP A 84 29.12 -25.89 22.71
C TRP A 84 30.11 -27.00 23.04
N SER A 85 29.66 -28.24 22.88
CA SER A 85 30.45 -29.45 23.04
C SER A 85 30.09 -30.40 21.90
N PHE A 86 31.07 -31.15 21.43
CA PHE A 86 30.89 -32.15 20.39
C PHE A 86 31.77 -33.37 20.70
N ALA A 87 31.24 -34.55 20.42
CA ALA A 87 31.98 -35.79 20.45
C ALA A 87 31.46 -36.72 19.36
N LEU A 88 32.37 -37.49 18.76
CA LEU A 88 32.06 -38.60 17.87
C LEU A 88 32.18 -39.91 18.67
N ASP A 89 31.28 -40.85 18.44
CA ASP A 89 31.32 -42.20 19.03
C ASP A 89 31.37 -42.30 20.57
N ARG A 90 31.17 -41.17 21.26
CA ARG A 90 31.18 -41.06 22.72
C ARG A 90 30.14 -40.04 23.17
N LEU A 91 29.69 -40.12 24.42
CA LEU A 91 28.87 -39.07 25.01
C LEU A 91 29.68 -37.77 25.05
N ALA A 92 29.15 -36.67 24.49
CA ALA A 92 29.86 -35.40 24.61
C ALA A 92 29.95 -34.98 26.08
N PRO A 93 31.09 -34.37 26.48
CA PRO A 93 31.29 -33.86 27.83
C PRO A 93 30.13 -32.96 28.26
N MET A 94 29.78 -33.00 29.55
CA MET A 94 28.79 -32.07 30.09
C MET A 94 29.36 -30.65 30.00
N LEU A 95 28.63 -29.74 29.33
CA LEU A 95 29.01 -28.32 29.37
C LEU A 95 28.97 -27.85 30.83
N ASN A 96 30.09 -27.32 31.30
CA ASN A 96 30.13 -26.66 32.60
C ASN A 96 29.43 -25.31 32.47
N ILE A 97 28.15 -25.26 32.84
CA ILE A 97 27.30 -24.08 32.72
C ILE A 97 27.89 -22.88 33.49
N LEU A 98 28.61 -23.16 34.57
CA LEU A 98 29.25 -22.17 35.44
C LEU A 98 30.51 -21.53 34.84
N SER A 99 31.13 -22.16 33.84
CA SER A 99 32.30 -21.63 33.15
C SER A 99 31.94 -20.84 31.89
N LEU A 100 30.66 -20.80 31.50
CA LEU A 100 30.26 -19.95 30.37
C LEU A 100 30.39 -18.49 30.76
N HIS A 101 31.02 -17.70 29.89
CA HIS A 101 31.05 -16.25 30.02
C HIS A 101 29.62 -15.73 30.15
N ALA A 102 29.41 -14.78 31.06
CA ALA A 102 28.12 -14.12 31.22
C ALA A 102 27.65 -13.63 29.85
N LEU A 103 26.38 -13.92 29.52
CA LEU A 103 25.72 -13.41 28.31
C LEU A 103 26.06 -11.91 28.19
N PRO A 104 26.53 -11.43 27.02
CA PRO A 104 26.84 -10.02 26.87
C PRO A 104 25.60 -9.24 27.29
N PRO A 105 25.73 -8.27 28.23
CA PRO A 105 24.59 -7.48 28.66
C PRO A 105 23.94 -6.91 27.41
N ILE A 106 22.64 -7.18 27.24
CA ILE A 106 21.84 -6.60 26.17
C ILE A 106 21.76 -5.11 26.51
N GLY A 107 22.75 -4.36 26.03
CA GLY A 107 22.79 -2.91 26.12
C GLY A 107 21.52 -2.31 25.50
N PRO A 108 21.23 -1.03 25.78
CA PRO A 108 20.02 -0.38 25.30
C PRO A 108 19.87 -0.65 23.80
N LYS A 109 18.65 -1.06 23.41
CA LYS A 109 18.26 -1.41 22.04
C LYS A 109 18.96 -0.47 21.07
N SER A 110 19.79 -1.01 20.18
CA SER A 110 20.26 -0.24 19.02
C SER A 110 19.00 0.21 18.28
N GLN A 111 18.70 1.51 18.37
CA GLN A 111 17.53 2.07 17.73
C GLN A 111 17.64 1.72 16.25
N SER A 112 16.61 1.05 15.74
CA SER A 112 16.55 0.66 14.35
C SER A 112 16.72 1.90 13.48
N LYS A 113 17.88 2.02 12.81
CA LYS A 113 18.13 3.09 11.82
C LYS A 113 17.17 3.00 10.63
N VAL A 114 16.41 1.90 10.51
CA VAL A 114 15.35 1.76 9.50
C VAL A 114 14.30 2.86 9.65
N LEU A 115 13.94 3.25 10.87
CA LEU A 115 13.00 4.36 11.05
C LEU A 115 13.60 5.68 10.54
N GLN A 116 14.90 5.90 10.75
CA GLN A 116 15.62 7.08 10.25
C GLN A 116 15.71 7.12 8.72
N ILE A 117 15.66 5.96 8.04
CA ILE A 117 15.72 5.86 6.57
C ILE A 117 14.31 5.91 5.96
N VAL A 118 13.32 5.26 6.57
CA VAL A 118 11.96 5.16 6.03
C VAL A 118 11.20 6.48 6.18
N LEU A 119 11.41 7.23 7.28
CA LEU A 119 10.77 8.53 7.49
C LEU A 119 11.02 9.52 6.33
N PRO A 120 12.28 9.80 5.92
CA PRO A 120 12.56 10.77 4.86
C PRO A 120 12.08 10.29 3.48
N ILE A 121 12.12 8.98 3.22
CA ILE A 121 11.63 8.42 1.95
C ILE A 121 10.11 8.63 1.88
N ALA A 122 9.37 8.24 2.93
CA ALA A 122 7.93 8.41 2.98
C ALA A 122 7.54 9.90 2.86
N SER A 123 8.22 10.80 3.58
CA SER A 123 7.95 12.23 3.52
C SER A 123 8.29 12.85 2.16
N SER A 124 9.39 12.43 1.52
CA SER A 124 9.75 12.93 0.19
C SER A 124 8.72 12.50 -0.86
N THR A 125 8.26 11.25 -0.77
CA THR A 125 7.28 10.71 -1.71
C THR A 125 5.91 11.40 -1.58
N THR A 126 5.47 11.70 -0.36
CA THR A 126 4.20 12.40 -0.13
C THR A 126 4.26 13.84 -0.66
N VAL A 127 5.35 14.57 -0.43
CA VAL A 127 5.53 15.95 -0.94
C VAL A 127 5.52 15.98 -2.47
N LEU A 128 6.23 15.06 -3.13
CA LEU A 128 6.23 14.94 -4.60
C LEU A 128 4.83 14.65 -5.14
N SER A 129 4.11 13.70 -4.53
CA SER A 129 2.75 13.37 -4.96
C SER A 129 1.78 14.55 -4.82
N MET A 130 1.87 15.30 -3.72
CA MET A 130 1.05 16.48 -3.47
C MET A 130 1.31 17.59 -4.50
N GLY A 131 2.59 17.83 -4.85
CA GLY A 131 2.98 18.80 -5.86
C GLY A 131 2.39 18.48 -7.24
N ILE A 132 2.41 17.21 -7.65
CA ILE A 132 1.83 16.74 -8.92
C ILE A 132 0.32 16.97 -8.94
N ILE A 133 -0.38 16.63 -7.84
CA ILE A 133 -1.84 16.82 -7.74
C ILE A 133 -2.19 18.31 -7.85
N VAL A 134 -1.49 19.19 -7.12
CA VAL A 134 -1.71 20.64 -7.19
C VAL A 134 -1.44 21.17 -8.60
N TYR A 135 -0.34 20.75 -9.24
CA TYR A 135 -0.01 21.12 -10.61
C TYR A 135 -1.14 20.74 -11.58
N ILE A 136 -1.64 19.51 -11.50
CA ILE A 136 -2.75 19.03 -12.34
C ILE A 136 -4.01 19.87 -12.09
N LEU A 137 -4.36 20.15 -10.82
CA LEU A 137 -5.55 20.94 -10.48
C LEU A 137 -5.46 22.38 -10.99
N VAL A 138 -4.29 23.03 -10.90
CA VAL A 138 -4.07 24.38 -11.43
C VAL A 138 -4.15 24.38 -12.95
N ARG A 139 -3.45 23.47 -13.64
CA ARG A 139 -3.55 23.32 -15.11
C ARG A 139 -4.98 23.08 -15.54
N ARG A 140 -5.72 22.26 -14.78
CA ARG A 140 -7.13 22.00 -15.03
C ARG A 140 -7.91 23.31 -14.91
N ARG A 141 -7.83 24.03 -13.79
CA ARG A 141 -8.55 25.31 -13.61
C ARG A 141 -8.25 26.34 -14.69
N LEU A 142 -6.99 26.49 -15.09
CA LEU A 142 -6.61 27.41 -16.16
C LEU A 142 -7.24 27.02 -17.51
N ARG A 143 -7.29 25.73 -17.83
CA ARG A 143 -7.94 25.23 -19.06
C ARG A 143 -9.46 25.36 -19.04
N TYR A 144 -10.11 25.21 -17.87
CA TYR A 144 -11.55 25.41 -17.74
C TYR A 144 -11.93 26.89 -17.62
N ALA A 145 -11.02 27.77 -17.20
CA ALA A 145 -11.25 29.22 -17.22
C ALA A 145 -11.40 29.75 -18.66
N GLU A 146 -10.75 29.08 -19.62
CA GLU A 146 -10.87 29.36 -21.06
C GLU A 146 -12.22 28.91 -21.67
N VAL A 147 -13.03 28.13 -20.93
CA VAL A 147 -14.37 27.68 -21.36
C VAL A 147 -15.49 28.65 -20.92
N HIS A 148 -15.17 29.70 -20.17
CA HIS A 148 -16.06 30.87 -20.12
C HIS A 148 -15.87 31.65 -21.41
N GLU A 149 -16.67 31.34 -22.42
CA GLU A 149 -16.66 32.05 -23.70
C GLU A 149 -16.86 33.55 -23.45
N ASP A 150 -15.98 34.39 -24.03
CA ASP A 150 -15.95 35.83 -23.81
C ASP A 150 -17.28 36.54 -24.11
N TRP A 151 -18.16 35.89 -24.88
CA TRP A 151 -19.53 36.34 -25.17
C TRP A 151 -20.44 36.38 -23.93
N GLU A 152 -20.19 35.59 -22.88
CA GLU A 152 -21.01 35.60 -21.65
C GLU A 152 -20.82 36.87 -20.79
N LYS A 153 -19.67 37.57 -20.92
CA LYS A 153 -19.43 38.84 -20.21
C LYS A 153 -20.24 40.00 -20.79
N ALA A 154 -20.61 39.94 -22.07
CA ALA A 154 -21.28 41.03 -22.76
C ALA A 154 -22.80 41.11 -22.47
N PHE A 155 -23.46 39.99 -22.15
CA PHE A 155 -24.94 39.91 -22.14
C PHE A 155 -25.63 39.82 -20.77
N GLY A 156 -24.93 40.03 -19.66
CA GLY A 156 -25.55 40.29 -18.34
C GLY A 156 -26.45 39.17 -17.76
N PRO A 157 -27.08 39.41 -16.59
CA PRO A 157 -27.53 38.35 -15.67
C PRO A 157 -28.82 37.59 -16.03
N HIS A 158 -29.44 37.84 -17.19
CA HIS A 158 -30.74 37.25 -17.53
C HIS A 158 -30.61 35.94 -18.31
N ARG A 159 -30.02 34.91 -17.67
CA ARG A 159 -30.00 33.54 -18.22
C ARG A 159 -31.32 32.83 -17.89
N PHE A 160 -32.05 32.42 -18.92
CA PHE A 160 -33.18 31.50 -18.76
C PHE A 160 -32.71 30.07 -19.01
N SER A 161 -33.04 29.15 -18.08
CA SER A 161 -32.78 27.73 -18.31
C SER A 161 -33.59 27.24 -19.52
N TYR A 162 -33.03 26.34 -20.32
CA TYR A 162 -33.77 25.66 -21.38
C TYR A 162 -35.09 25.08 -20.88
N LYS A 163 -35.10 24.55 -19.65
CA LYS A 163 -36.31 24.00 -19.01
C LYS A 163 -37.40 25.06 -18.85
N ASP A 164 -37.03 26.29 -18.49
CA ASP A 164 -37.98 27.40 -18.31
C ASP A 164 -38.56 27.85 -19.65
N LEU A 165 -37.73 27.93 -20.69
CA LEU A 165 -38.17 28.26 -22.07
C LEU A 165 -39.01 27.14 -22.70
N PHE A 166 -38.64 25.89 -22.46
CA PHE A 166 -39.41 24.72 -22.89
C PHE A 166 -40.79 24.71 -22.24
N GLN A 167 -40.88 24.99 -20.95
CA GLN A 167 -42.17 25.09 -20.26
C GLN A 167 -42.98 26.30 -20.74
N ALA A 168 -42.32 27.46 -20.92
CA ALA A 168 -42.98 28.68 -21.38
C ALA A 168 -43.65 28.49 -22.75
N THR A 169 -43.01 27.74 -23.65
CA THR A 169 -43.50 27.47 -25.02
C THR A 169 -44.37 26.21 -25.13
N LYS A 170 -44.69 25.55 -24.00
CA LYS A 170 -45.39 24.25 -23.95
C LYS A 170 -44.69 23.18 -24.80
N GLY A 171 -43.37 23.10 -24.67
CA GLY A 171 -42.51 22.15 -25.37
C GLY A 171 -42.25 22.50 -26.82
N PHE A 172 -42.17 23.79 -27.16
CA PHE A 172 -42.06 24.26 -28.55
C PHE A 172 -43.22 23.73 -29.41
N SER A 173 -44.45 23.86 -28.91
CA SER A 173 -45.64 23.37 -29.59
C SER A 173 -45.89 24.15 -30.89
N GLN A 174 -46.26 23.46 -31.96
CA GLN A 174 -46.64 24.08 -33.24
C GLN A 174 -47.83 25.04 -33.10
N LYS A 175 -48.70 24.84 -32.10
CA LYS A 175 -49.80 25.76 -31.80
C LYS A 175 -49.33 27.15 -31.34
N ASN A 176 -48.09 27.24 -30.87
CA ASN A 176 -47.45 28.47 -30.43
C ASN A 176 -46.42 28.97 -31.45
N LEU A 177 -46.32 28.38 -32.65
CA LEU A 177 -45.38 28.84 -33.66
C LEU A 177 -45.82 30.22 -34.18
N LEU A 178 -44.94 31.20 -34.03
CA LEU A 178 -45.13 32.57 -34.54
C LEU A 178 -44.54 32.73 -35.94
N GLY A 179 -43.49 31.96 -36.26
CA GLY A 179 -42.88 31.97 -37.59
C GLY A 179 -41.70 31.00 -37.69
N ALA A 180 -41.37 30.58 -38.90
CA ALA A 180 -40.22 29.71 -39.19
C ALA A 180 -39.48 30.20 -40.44
N GLY A 181 -38.14 30.10 -40.43
CA GLY A 181 -37.28 30.48 -41.55
C GLY A 181 -35.89 29.87 -41.41
N GLY A 182 -34.93 30.35 -42.22
CA GLY A 182 -33.56 29.80 -42.26
C GLY A 182 -32.79 29.86 -40.94
N PHE A 183 -33.16 30.76 -40.04
CA PHE A 183 -32.54 30.94 -38.72
C PHE A 183 -33.27 30.18 -37.58
N GLY A 184 -34.17 29.26 -37.95
CA GLY A 184 -34.95 28.45 -37.02
C GLY A 184 -36.40 28.91 -36.87
N SER A 185 -36.99 28.60 -35.71
CA SER A 185 -38.43 28.76 -35.45
C SER A 185 -38.67 29.62 -34.22
N VAL A 186 -39.60 30.56 -34.31
CA VAL A 186 -39.99 31.47 -33.22
C VAL A 186 -41.31 30.99 -32.61
N TYR A 187 -41.34 30.82 -31.29
CA TYR A 187 -42.51 30.35 -30.56
C TYR A 187 -42.99 31.38 -29.54
N LYS A 188 -44.30 31.53 -29.42
CA LYS A 188 -44.94 32.27 -28.33
C LYS A 188 -44.79 31.47 -27.03
N GLY A 189 -44.36 32.13 -25.96
CA GLY A 189 -44.28 31.54 -24.63
C GLY A 189 -44.68 32.52 -23.53
N VAL A 190 -44.96 31.99 -22.35
CA VAL A 190 -45.21 32.80 -21.14
C VAL A 190 -44.27 32.32 -20.04
N LEU A 191 -43.41 33.21 -19.54
CA LEU A 191 -42.49 32.89 -18.46
C LEU A 191 -43.25 32.67 -17.16
N ARG A 192 -43.11 31.50 -16.54
CA ARG A 192 -43.84 31.13 -15.32
C ARG A 192 -43.57 32.05 -14.12
N LYS A 193 -42.34 32.57 -14.00
CA LYS A 193 -41.93 33.39 -12.84
C LYS A 193 -42.45 34.82 -12.90
N SER A 194 -42.52 35.40 -14.09
CA SER A 194 -42.88 36.81 -14.30
C SER A 194 -44.23 37.00 -14.98
N HIS A 195 -44.90 35.92 -15.42
CA HIS A 195 -46.10 35.95 -16.24
C HIS A 195 -45.98 36.79 -17.52
N MET A 196 -44.75 37.05 -17.97
CA MET A 196 -44.44 37.85 -19.14
C MET A 196 -44.60 37.02 -20.42
N GLU A 197 -45.33 37.55 -21.41
CA GLU A 197 -45.33 37.00 -22.75
C GLU A 197 -43.98 37.25 -23.43
N VAL A 198 -43.42 36.21 -24.03
CA VAL A 198 -42.10 36.24 -24.68
C VAL A 198 -42.16 35.52 -26.02
N ALA A 199 -41.32 35.95 -26.97
CA ALA A 199 -41.04 35.23 -28.19
C ALA A 199 -39.71 34.48 -28.01
N VAL A 200 -39.75 33.14 -28.10
CA VAL A 200 -38.57 32.29 -27.95
C VAL A 200 -38.14 31.79 -29.33
N LYS A 201 -37.01 32.29 -29.83
CA LYS A 201 -36.40 31.81 -31.08
C LYS A 201 -35.55 30.57 -30.80
N ARG A 202 -35.93 29.44 -31.40
CA ARG A 202 -35.18 28.18 -31.37
C ARG A 202 -34.36 28.08 -32.66
N VAL A 203 -33.05 28.22 -32.53
CA VAL A 203 -32.09 28.09 -33.64
C VAL A 203 -31.97 26.62 -34.02
N SER A 204 -32.02 26.29 -35.32
CA SER A 204 -31.79 24.94 -35.85
C SER A 204 -30.29 24.61 -35.85
N HIS A 205 -29.97 23.33 -35.65
CA HIS A 205 -28.61 22.86 -35.33
C HIS A 205 -27.67 22.72 -36.55
N GLU A 206 -28.03 23.29 -37.70
CA GLU A 206 -27.27 23.08 -38.95
C GLU A 206 -26.12 24.06 -39.17
N SER A 207 -25.84 25.01 -38.28
CA SER A 207 -24.70 25.89 -38.49
C SER A 207 -24.17 26.55 -37.22
N ILE A 208 -22.99 26.12 -36.79
CA ILE A 208 -22.11 26.87 -35.87
C ILE A 208 -21.83 28.29 -36.43
N GLN A 209 -21.92 28.47 -37.76
CA GLN A 209 -21.80 29.74 -38.46
C GLN A 209 -23.04 30.65 -38.27
N GLY A 210 -24.24 30.08 -38.28
CA GLY A 210 -25.50 30.81 -38.09
C GLY A 210 -25.68 31.38 -36.68
N MET A 211 -25.12 30.74 -35.66
CA MET A 211 -25.09 31.29 -34.29
C MET A 211 -24.24 32.57 -34.21
N LYS A 212 -23.13 32.61 -34.95
CA LYS A 212 -22.25 33.78 -35.00
C LYS A 212 -22.90 34.94 -35.74
N GLU A 213 -23.62 34.66 -36.82
CA GLU A 213 -24.39 35.66 -37.57
C GLU A 213 -25.58 36.21 -36.77
N PHE A 214 -26.32 35.35 -36.05
CA PHE A 214 -27.42 35.79 -35.19
C PHE A 214 -26.97 36.70 -34.03
N ILE A 215 -25.83 36.38 -33.38
CA ILE A 215 -25.26 37.24 -32.33
C ILE A 215 -24.84 38.60 -32.90
N THR A 216 -24.33 38.64 -34.14
CA THR A 216 -23.93 39.88 -34.80
C THR A 216 -25.14 40.76 -35.15
N GLU A 217 -26.24 40.15 -35.59
CA GLU A 217 -27.47 40.86 -35.92
C GLU A 217 -28.14 41.46 -34.68
N VAL A 218 -28.27 40.69 -33.58
CA VAL A 218 -28.87 41.15 -32.31
C VAL A 218 -28.02 42.23 -31.62
N ALA A 219 -26.69 42.19 -31.75
CA ALA A 219 -25.80 43.23 -31.21
C ALA A 219 -25.83 44.54 -32.01
N SER A 220 -26.37 44.52 -33.24
CA SER A 220 -26.49 45.70 -34.11
C SER A 220 -27.84 46.41 -34.03
N MET A 221 -28.80 45.86 -33.26
CA MET A 221 -30.12 46.44 -32.97
C MET A 221 -30.11 47.33 -31.73
#